data_AF-A0A3D9BU17-F1
#
_entry.id   AF-A0A3D9BU17-F1
#
_cell.length_a   1.000
_cell.length_b   1.000
_cell.length_c   1.000
_cell.angle_alpha   90.00
_cell.angle_beta   90.00
_cell.angle_gamma   90.00
#
_symmetry.space_group_name_H-M   'P 1'
#
loop_
_entity.id
_entity.type
_entity.pdbx_description
1 polymer ?
#
loop_
_entity_poly.entity_id
_entity_poly.type
_entity_poly.pdbx_seq_one_letter_code
_entity_poly.pdbx_strand_id
1 'polypeptide(L)'
;MIPINFEYTNTVFAVNQPEYQPLPAHIAINGDVSICWELTDVEIEKLKETKKLFISVKTFGQPLQPLFMTTEVGDVISLLKCESCEEKTDIETMSQDDDSNWFCPKCWEELTPVMKAEYDKLLKNGEIDAEE
;
A
#
# COMPACT_ATOMS: atom_id res chain seq x y z
N MET A 1 -9.90 20.30 -4.45
CA MET A 1 -9.22 19.09 -3.96
C MET A 1 -8.17 18.76 -4.97
N ILE A 2 -6.99 18.34 -4.51
CA ILE A 2 -5.88 17.97 -5.36
C ILE A 2 -5.50 16.52 -5.06
N PRO A 3 -5.15 15.70 -6.06
CA PRO A 3 -4.59 14.40 -5.80
C PRO A 3 -3.20 14.60 -5.20
N ILE A 4 -2.88 13.87 -4.13
CA ILE A 4 -1.62 14.01 -3.40
C ILE A 4 -0.89 12.67 -3.34
N ASN A 5 0.44 12.73 -3.21
CA ASN A 5 1.20 11.57 -2.73
C ASN A 5 0.81 11.28 -1.29
N PHE A 6 0.78 10.01 -0.94
CA PHE A 6 0.57 9.51 0.42
C PHE A 6 1.54 8.36 0.69
N GLU A 7 1.66 7.94 1.96
CA GLU A 7 2.65 6.96 2.45
C GLU A 7 2.80 5.72 1.55
N TYR A 8 1.68 5.18 1.05
CA TYR A 8 1.64 3.95 0.25
C TYR A 8 1.62 4.20 -1.26
N THR A 9 1.95 5.41 -1.75
CA THR A 9 2.01 5.66 -3.20
C THR A 9 3.14 4.87 -3.83
N ASN A 10 2.84 4.03 -4.83
CA ASN A 10 3.81 3.21 -5.56
C ASN A 10 3.83 3.48 -7.08
N THR A 11 2.90 4.29 -7.60
CA THR A 11 2.83 4.65 -9.02
C THR A 11 2.26 6.06 -9.23
N VAL A 12 2.50 6.64 -10.40
CA VAL A 12 1.90 7.92 -10.81
C VAL A 12 1.42 7.80 -12.24
N PHE A 13 0.12 7.97 -12.47
CA PHE A 13 -0.45 7.98 -13.82
C PHE A 13 -0.30 9.35 -14.47
N ALA A 14 -0.26 9.37 -15.81
CA ALA A 14 -0.27 10.56 -16.66
C ALA A 14 0.87 11.60 -16.42
N VAL A 15 2.03 11.20 -15.88
CA VAL A 15 3.17 12.08 -15.54
C VAL A 15 3.62 13.02 -16.67
N ASN A 16 3.48 12.61 -17.94
CA ASN A 16 3.98 13.35 -19.11
C ASN A 16 2.88 13.67 -20.14
N GLN A 17 1.63 13.76 -19.70
CA GLN A 17 0.50 14.08 -20.59
C GLN A 17 -0.01 15.49 -20.27
N PRO A 18 0.28 16.51 -21.10
CA PRO A 18 -0.05 17.90 -20.77
C PRO A 18 -1.55 18.17 -20.64
N GLU A 19 -2.39 17.32 -21.23
CA GLU A 19 -3.84 17.39 -21.12
C GLU A 19 -4.37 16.88 -19.76
N TYR A 20 -3.54 16.23 -18.95
CA TYR A 20 -3.93 15.60 -17.70
C TYR A 20 -3.05 16.02 -16.53
N GLN A 21 -3.68 16.12 -15.35
CA GLN A 21 -2.94 16.26 -14.11
C GLN A 21 -2.34 14.90 -13.72
N PRO A 22 -1.06 14.83 -13.33
CA PRO A 22 -0.47 13.61 -12.78
C PRO A 22 -1.28 13.10 -11.59
N LEU A 23 -1.47 11.78 -11.54
CA LEU A 23 -2.33 11.14 -10.56
C LEU A 23 -1.52 10.12 -9.75
N PRO A 24 -0.99 10.52 -8.60
CA PRO A 24 -0.38 9.60 -7.64
C PRO A 24 -1.38 8.54 -7.19
N ALA A 25 -0.94 7.29 -7.13
CA ALA A 25 -1.78 6.18 -6.74
C ALA A 25 -0.98 5.05 -6.08
N HIS A 26 -1.70 4.22 -5.34
CA HIS A 26 -1.28 2.87 -4.97
C HIS A 26 -1.97 1.87 -5.91
N ILE A 27 -1.22 0.95 -6.51
CA ILE A 27 -1.77 -0.21 -7.20
C ILE A 27 -1.46 -1.48 -6.41
N ALA A 28 -2.50 -2.20 -5.99
CA ALA A 28 -2.37 -3.49 -5.29
C ALA A 28 -2.14 -4.65 -6.28
N ILE A 29 -1.67 -5.81 -5.80
CA ILE A 29 -1.37 -6.96 -6.66
C ILE A 29 -2.61 -7.50 -7.40
N ASN A 30 -3.79 -7.33 -6.81
CA ASN A 30 -5.08 -7.70 -7.41
C ASN A 30 -5.54 -6.71 -8.51
N GLY A 31 -4.81 -5.60 -8.71
CA GLY A 31 -5.10 -4.57 -9.69
C GLY A 31 -5.97 -3.42 -9.19
N ASP A 32 -6.38 -3.41 -7.92
CA ASP A 32 -7.12 -2.28 -7.35
C ASP A 32 -6.24 -1.03 -7.28
N VAL A 33 -6.83 0.13 -7.62
CA VAL A 33 -6.14 1.42 -7.65
C VAL A 33 -6.73 2.36 -6.61
N SER A 34 -5.90 2.76 -5.66
CA SER A 34 -6.27 3.65 -4.56
C SER A 34 -5.60 5.02 -4.73
N ILE A 35 -6.39 6.09 -4.60
CA ILE A 35 -5.95 7.48 -4.83
C ILE A 35 -6.41 8.33 -3.65
N CYS A 36 -5.52 9.19 -3.14
CA CYS A 36 -5.84 10.14 -2.09
C CYS A 36 -6.04 11.55 -2.66
N TRP A 37 -7.09 12.23 -2.18
CA TRP A 37 -7.36 13.62 -2.50
C TRP A 37 -7.37 14.46 -1.23
N GLU A 38 -6.58 15.53 -1.24
CA GLU A 38 -6.60 16.51 -0.16
C GLU A 38 -7.71 17.55 -0.43
N LEU A 39 -8.64 17.67 0.51
CA LEU A 39 -9.70 18.67 0.49
C LEU A 39 -9.19 19.98 1.08
N THR A 40 -9.50 21.10 0.44
CA THR A 40 -9.24 22.43 1.02
C THR A 40 -10.26 22.75 2.10
N ASP A 41 -9.93 23.68 3.02
CA ASP A 41 -10.86 24.12 4.08
C ASP A 41 -12.22 24.59 3.51
N VAL A 42 -12.18 25.32 2.39
CA VAL A 42 -13.38 25.79 1.70
C VAL A 42 -14.25 24.62 1.23
N GLU A 43 -13.64 23.55 0.72
CA GLU A 43 -14.36 22.36 0.27
C GLU A 43 -14.86 21.52 1.45
N ILE A 44 -14.11 21.46 2.54
CA ILE A 44 -14.54 20.81 3.78
C ILE A 44 -15.79 21.49 4.33
N GLU A 45 -15.83 22.83 4.40
CA GLU A 45 -17.02 23.56 4.84
C GLU A 45 -18.22 23.30 3.93
N LYS A 46 -18.00 23.27 2.61
CA LYS A 46 -19.04 22.93 1.65
C LYS A 46 -19.53 21.49 1.78
N LEU A 47 -18.64 20.53 2.07
CA LEU A 47 -19.02 19.14 2.33
C LEU A 47 -19.79 19.01 3.63
N LYS A 48 -19.41 19.75 4.69
CA LYS A 48 -20.14 19.77 5.96
C LYS A 48 -21.57 20.26 5.78
N GLU A 49 -21.77 21.31 4.98
CA GLU A 49 -23.08 21.88 4.66
C GLU A 49 -23.92 20.96 3.75
N THR A 50 -23.34 20.52 2.64
CA THR A 50 -24.11 19.85 1.57
C THR A 50 -24.20 18.34 1.72
N LYS A 51 -23.25 17.72 2.45
CA LYS A 51 -23.05 16.27 2.54
C LYS A 51 -22.96 15.57 1.18
N LYS A 52 -22.45 16.26 0.16
CA LYS A 52 -22.42 15.78 -1.24
C LYS A 52 -21.02 15.86 -1.81
N LEU A 53 -20.50 14.71 -2.26
CA LEU A 53 -19.31 14.61 -3.08
C LEU A 53 -19.74 14.24 -4.51
N PHE A 54 -19.29 15.01 -5.49
CA PHE A 54 -19.55 14.75 -6.90
C PHE A 54 -18.27 14.24 -7.56
N ILE A 55 -18.36 13.12 -8.27
CA ILE A 55 -17.25 12.54 -9.03
C ILE A 55 -17.65 12.43 -10.50
N SER A 56 -16.75 12.85 -11.39
CA SER A 56 -16.86 12.65 -12.83
C SER A 56 -15.70 11.78 -13.32
N VAL A 57 -15.97 10.49 -13.56
CA VAL A 57 -15.00 9.58 -14.16
C VAL A 57 -15.11 9.60 -15.68
N LYS A 58 -13.99 9.81 -16.38
CA LYS A 58 -13.94 9.73 -17.83
C LYS A 58 -13.75 8.27 -18.24
N THR A 59 -14.82 7.60 -18.64
CA THR A 59 -14.77 6.20 -19.08
C THR A 59 -14.41 6.05 -20.56
N PHE A 60 -14.37 7.14 -21.33
CA PHE A 60 -14.09 7.14 -22.77
C PHE A 60 -14.94 6.14 -23.58
N GLY A 61 -16.21 5.99 -23.19
CA GLY A 61 -17.13 5.06 -23.84
C GLY A 61 -16.95 3.60 -23.43
N GLN A 62 -16.02 3.29 -22.53
CA GLN A 62 -15.88 1.98 -21.91
C GLN A 62 -16.84 1.84 -20.71
N PRO A 63 -17.12 0.60 -20.26
CA PRO A 63 -17.85 0.37 -19.02
C PRO A 63 -17.20 1.09 -17.84
N LEU A 64 -18.03 1.66 -16.97
CA LEU A 64 -17.58 2.28 -15.74
C LEU A 64 -16.95 1.21 -14.82
N GLN A 65 -15.71 1.43 -14.38
CA GLN A 65 -15.08 0.59 -13.36
C GLN A 65 -15.74 0.82 -11.99
N PRO A 66 -15.79 -0.19 -11.11
CA PRO A 66 -16.27 -0.03 -9.74
C PRO A 66 -15.54 1.11 -9.02
N LEU A 67 -16.30 1.93 -8.28
CA LEU A 67 -15.75 3.02 -7.49
C LEU A 67 -16.09 2.77 -6.02
N PHE A 68 -15.06 2.71 -5.19
CA PHE A 68 -15.19 2.67 -3.75
C PHE A 68 -14.54 3.92 -3.16
N MET A 69 -15.26 4.62 -2.28
CA MET A 69 -14.82 5.85 -1.64
C MET A 69 -14.96 5.69 -0.13
N THR A 70 -13.92 6.10 0.59
CA THR A 70 -13.86 6.05 2.05
C THR A 70 -13.03 7.22 2.55
N THR A 71 -13.18 7.54 3.84
CA THR A 71 -12.26 8.40 4.58
C THR A 71 -11.18 7.61 5.31
N GLU A 72 -11.31 6.29 5.39
CA GLU A 72 -10.42 5.40 6.13
C GLU A 72 -9.47 4.69 5.19
N VAL A 73 -8.16 4.95 5.32
CA VAL A 73 -7.14 4.35 4.47
C VAL A 73 -7.14 2.80 4.54
N GLY A 74 -7.49 2.24 5.70
CA GLY A 74 -7.54 0.79 5.90
C GLY A 74 -8.66 0.07 5.12
N ASP A 75 -9.63 0.80 4.57
CA ASP A 75 -10.64 0.16 3.70
C ASP A 75 -10.16 0.02 2.25
N VAL A 76 -9.09 0.72 1.86
CA VAL A 76 -8.55 0.75 0.48
C VAL A 76 -7.12 0.24 0.39
N ILE A 77 -6.51 -0.10 1.52
CA ILE A 77 -5.14 -0.63 1.63
C ILE A 77 -5.12 -1.72 2.68
N SER A 78 -4.57 -2.87 2.30
CA SER A 78 -4.43 -4.03 3.17
C SER A 78 -3.27 -3.81 4.15
N LEU A 79 -3.58 -3.30 5.34
CA LEU A 79 -2.57 -3.05 6.38
C LEU A 79 -2.48 -4.23 7.35
N LEU A 80 -1.26 -4.72 7.59
CA LEU A 80 -0.96 -5.78 8.55
C LEU A 80 0.11 -5.30 9.55
N LYS A 81 0.07 -5.80 10.78
CA LYS A 81 1.11 -5.50 11.78
C LYS A 81 2.37 -6.31 11.48
N CYS A 82 3.52 -5.65 11.53
CA CYS A 82 4.81 -6.31 11.53
C CYS A 82 5.01 -7.13 12.81
N GLU A 83 5.46 -8.38 12.69
CA GLU A 83 5.71 -9.26 13.85
C GLU A 83 6.84 -8.73 14.74
N SER A 84 7.80 -7.99 14.18
CA SER A 84 8.95 -7.48 14.92
C SER A 84 8.72 -6.13 15.61
N CYS A 85 8.12 -5.16 14.92
CA CYS A 85 7.96 -3.79 15.45
C CYS A 85 6.51 -3.41 15.80
N GLU A 86 5.54 -4.28 15.54
CA GLU A 86 4.09 -4.07 15.72
C GLU A 86 3.45 -2.91 14.93
N GLU A 87 4.25 -2.17 14.14
CA GLU A 87 3.75 -1.12 13.27
C GLU A 87 2.92 -1.71 12.12
N LYS A 88 1.86 -0.99 11.72
CA LYS A 88 1.07 -1.38 10.55
C LYS A 88 1.83 -1.02 9.28
N THR A 89 1.88 -1.95 8.35
CA THR A 89 2.53 -1.79 7.05
C THR A 89 1.61 -2.35 5.98
N ASP A 90 1.72 -1.80 4.77
CA ASP A 90 1.06 -2.36 3.60
C ASP A 90 1.57 -3.78 3.33
N ILE A 91 0.67 -4.76 3.47
CA ILE A 91 0.99 -6.19 3.31
C ILE A 91 1.58 -6.49 1.93
N GLU A 92 1.23 -5.70 0.92
CA GLU A 92 1.72 -5.86 -0.45
C GLU A 92 3.24 -5.63 -0.54
N THR A 93 3.82 -4.95 0.45
CA THR A 93 5.27 -4.68 0.55
C THR A 93 5.98 -5.53 1.60
N MET A 94 5.23 -6.28 2.42
CA MET A 94 5.80 -7.07 3.51
C MET A 94 6.45 -8.36 3.01
N SER A 95 7.36 -8.91 3.80
CA SER A 95 7.96 -10.23 3.58
C SER A 95 7.39 -11.23 4.59
N GLN A 96 7.19 -12.46 4.16
CA GLN A 96 6.71 -13.54 5.01
C GLN A 96 7.84 -14.57 5.23
N ASP A 97 8.01 -15.05 6.46
CA ASP A 97 8.90 -16.17 6.76
C ASP A 97 8.20 -17.53 6.56
N ASP A 98 8.94 -18.62 6.80
CA ASP A 98 8.44 -19.98 6.65
C ASP A 98 7.37 -20.35 7.70
N ASP A 99 7.36 -19.66 8.84
CA ASP A 99 6.36 -19.79 9.91
C ASP A 99 5.12 -18.91 9.67
N SER A 100 4.99 -18.31 8.49
CA SER A 100 3.90 -17.42 8.10
C SER A 100 3.82 -16.08 8.86
N ASN A 101 4.89 -15.68 9.56
CA ASN A 101 4.99 -14.37 10.19
C ASN A 101 5.32 -13.30 9.15
N TRP A 102 4.71 -12.12 9.30
CA TRP A 102 4.87 -11.02 8.35
C TRP A 102 5.73 -9.91 8.92
N PHE A 103 6.74 -9.49 8.17
CA PHE A 103 7.69 -8.45 8.56
C PHE A 103 7.64 -7.28 7.59
N CYS A 104 7.66 -6.06 8.13
CA CYS A 104 7.80 -4.87 7.29
C CYS A 104 9.17 -4.86 6.59
N PRO A 105 9.31 -4.14 5.46
CA PRO A 105 10.56 -4.12 4.68
C PRO A 105 11.81 -3.84 5.52
N LYS A 106 11.71 -2.88 6.44
CA LYS A 106 12.82 -2.47 7.30
C LYS A 106 13.23 -3.57 8.27
N CYS A 107 12.26 -4.15 9.01
CA CYS A 107 12.56 -5.23 9.95
C CYS A 107 13.08 -6.47 9.22
N TRP A 108 12.55 -6.78 8.03
CA TRP A 108 13.04 -7.89 7.23
C TRP A 108 14.50 -7.69 6.81
N GLU A 109 14.87 -6.49 6.35
CA GLU A 109 16.25 -6.15 5.97
C GLU A 109 17.23 -6.34 7.15
N GLU A 110 16.79 -6.00 8.37
CA GLU A 110 17.60 -6.13 9.59
C GLU A 110 17.67 -7.58 10.11
N LEU A 111 16.57 -8.34 10.07
CA LEU A 111 16.47 -9.67 10.67
C LEU A 111 16.97 -10.79 9.76
N THR A 112 16.72 -10.71 8.45
CA THR A 112 17.08 -11.77 7.49
C THR A 112 18.54 -12.20 7.58
N PRO A 113 19.53 -11.29 7.69
CA PRO A 113 20.93 -11.67 7.81
C PRO A 113 21.24 -12.43 9.11
N VAL A 114 20.57 -12.07 10.21
CA VAL A 114 20.77 -12.70 11.52
C VAL A 114 20.20 -14.11 11.51
N MET A 115 18.96 -14.27 11.03
CA MET A 115 18.30 -15.57 10.90
C MET A 115 19.11 -16.53 10.03
N LYS A 116 19.59 -16.05 8.87
CA LYS A 116 20.45 -16.86 7.99
C LYS A 116 21.76 -17.29 8.65
N ALA A 117 22.43 -16.39 9.36
CA ALA A 117 23.68 -16.72 10.03
C ALA A 117 23.49 -17.73 11.17
N GLU A 118 22.33 -17.75 11.81
CA GLU A 118 21.97 -18.75 12.82
C GLU A 118 21.67 -20.12 12.18
N TYR A 119 20.88 -20.14 11.11
CA TYR A 119 20.62 -21.34 10.31
C TYR A 119 21.93 -22.00 9.81
N ASP A 120 22.84 -21.21 9.21
CA ASP A 120 24.13 -21.70 8.72
C ASP A 120 25.01 -22.29 9.84
N LYS A 121 24.91 -21.75 11.06
CA LYS A 121 25.61 -22.30 12.23
C LYS A 121 25.03 -23.63 12.66
N LEU A 122 23.70 -23.74 12.71
CA LEU A 122 23.01 -24.98 13.09
C LEU A 122 23.32 -26.11 12.09
N LEU A 123 23.31 -25.80 10.78
CA LEU A 123 23.76 -26.73 9.74
C LEU A 123 25.20 -27.19 9.96
N LYS A 124 26.11 -26.25 10.21
CA LYS A 124 27.53 -26.56 10.42
C LYS A 124 27.77 -27.41 11.67
N ASN A 125 26.96 -27.22 12.70
CA ASN A 125 27.01 -28.00 13.93
C ASN A 125 26.33 -29.37 13.80
N GLY A 126 25.62 -29.63 12.70
CA GLY A 126 24.84 -30.86 12.48
C GLY A 126 23.59 -30.94 13.37
N GLU A 127 23.08 -29.79 13.82
CA GLU A 127 21.87 -29.70 14.64
C GLU A 127 20.59 -29.77 13.78
N ILE A 128 20.71 -29.38 12.51
CA ILE A 128 19.66 -29.47 11.49
C ILE A 128 20.25 -30.00 10.18
N ASP A 129 19.41 -30.65 9.37
CA ASP A 129 19.75 -31.08 8.02
C ASP A 129 19.47 -29.97 7.01
N ALA A 130 20.20 -29.96 5.90
CA ALA A 130 19.89 -29.05 4.79
C ALA A 130 18.57 -29.48 4.14
N GLU A 131 17.71 -28.52 3.83
CA GLU A 131 16.49 -28.80 3.07
C GLU A 131 16.87 -29.22 1.62
N GLU A 132 16.23 -30.28 1.11
CA GLU A 132 16.46 -30.87 -0.23
C GLU A 132 16.00 -29.99 -1.40
#